data_AF-A0A8X7BY84-F1
#
_entry.id   AF-A0A8X7BY84-F1
#
_cell.length_a   1.000
_cell.length_b   1.000
_cell.length_c   1.000
_cell.angle_alpha   90.00
_cell.angle_beta   90.00
_cell.angle_gamma   90.00
#
_symmetry.space_group_name_H-M   'P 1'
#
loop_
_entity.id
_entity.type
_entity.pdbx_description
1 polymer ?
#
loop_
_entity_poly.entity_id
_entity_poly.type
_entity_poly.pdbx_seq_one_letter_code
_entity_poly.pdbx_strand_id
1 'polypeptide(L)' 'MSALPGEKVLCYHGPLLHHAICLRAKIENNRDEYFIHYTGWSPRWDEWVIGSSVYKYNEHNLRKQKKLEKINK' A
#
# COMPACT_ATOMS: atom_id res chain seq x y z
N MET A 1 10.51 1.96 5.45
CA MET A 1 9.45 1.35 6.28
C MET A 1 9.25 -0.04 5.72
N SER A 2 9.38 -1.09 6.54
CA SER A 2 9.19 -2.46 6.08
C SER A 2 7.82 -3.00 6.48
N ALA A 3 7.03 -3.42 5.51
CA ALA A 3 5.79 -4.15 5.73
C ALA A 3 6.06 -5.66 5.72
N LEU A 4 5.40 -6.41 6.58
CA LEU A 4 5.54 -7.87 6.63
C LEU A 4 4.40 -8.58 5.88
N PRO A 5 4.61 -9.81 5.37
CA PRO A 5 3.52 -10.65 4.86
C PRO A 5 2.38 -10.78 5.88
N GLY A 6 1.15 -10.59 5.44
CA GLY A 6 -0.07 -10.54 6.25
C GLY A 6 -0.39 -9.17 6.86
N GLU A 7 0.53 -8.20 6.82
CA GLU A 7 0.32 -6.88 7.42
C GLU A 7 -0.69 -6.05 6.62
N LYS A 8 -1.60 -5.38 7.33
CA LYS A 8 -2.50 -4.38 6.76
C LYS A 8 -1.72 -3.10 6.47
N VAL A 9 -1.85 -2.60 5.26
CA VAL A 9 -1.18 -1.40 4.77
C VAL A 9 -2.14 -0.50 4.01
N LEU A 10 -1.68 0.71 3.73
CA LEU A 10 -2.25 1.59 2.71
C LEU A 10 -1.30 1.57 1.52
N CYS A 11 -1.82 1.36 0.32
CA CYS A 11 -1.01 1.33 -0.91
C CYS A 11 -1.56 2.30 -1.94
N TYR A 12 -0.67 3.00 -2.63
CA TYR A 12 -1.09 3.79 -3.78
C TYR A 12 -1.59 2.90 -4.91
N HIS A 13 -2.68 3.35 -5.56
CA HIS A 13 -3.05 2.95 -6.91
C HIS A 13 -3.58 4.21 -7.61
N GLY A 14 -2.83 4.71 -8.59
CA GLY A 14 -3.03 6.07 -9.10
C GLY A 14 -2.82 7.14 -8.01
N PRO A 15 -3.65 8.21 -7.96
CA PRO A 15 -3.44 9.31 -7.02
C PRO A 15 -3.93 9.04 -5.59
N LEU A 16 -4.57 7.89 -5.35
CA LEU A 16 -5.25 7.58 -4.08
C LEU A 16 -4.56 6.45 -3.32
N LEU A 17 -4.71 6.50 -1.98
CA LEU A 17 -4.32 5.41 -1.09
C LEU A 17 -5.51 4.49 -0.85
N HIS A 18 -5.30 3.20 -1.03
CA HIS A 18 -6.30 2.15 -0.83
C HIS A 18 -5.88 1.23 0.32
N HIS A 19 -6.87 0.64 0.99
CA HIS A 19 -6.62 -0.43 1.96
C HIS A 19 -6.07 -1.66 1.25
N ALA A 20 -5.03 -2.26 1.82
CA ALA A 20 -4.33 -3.37 1.21
C ALA A 20 -3.73 -4.32 2.27
N ILE A 21 -3.33 -5.49 1.81
CA ILE A 21 -2.57 -6.48 2.58
C ILE A 21 -1.27 -6.75 1.84
N CYS A 22 -0.15 -6.70 2.56
CA CYS A 22 1.14 -7.17 2.04
C CYS A 22 1.12 -8.70 1.99
N LEU A 23 1.20 -9.30 0.80
CA LEU A 23 1.24 -10.75 0.65
C LEU A 23 2.66 -11.30 0.71
N ARG A 24 3.63 -10.55 0.17
CA ARG A 24 5.06 -10.90 0.14
C ARG A 24 5.91 -9.64 0.23
N ALA A 25 7.10 -9.78 0.82
CA ALA A 25 8.10 -8.73 0.87
C ALA A 25 9.41 -9.26 0.27
N LYS A 26 10.05 -8.46 -0.58
CA LYS A 26 11.43 -8.65 -1.04
C LYS A 26 12.21 -7.42 -0.59
N ILE A 27 13.16 -7.65 0.30
CA ILE A 27 14.00 -6.61 0.86
C ILE A 27 15.41 -6.93 0.44
N GLU A 28 15.89 -6.25 -0.59
CA GLU A 28 17.25 -6.36 -1.10
C GLU A 28 17.90 -4.98 -1.04
N ASN A 29 19.20 -4.89 -0.75
CA ASN A 29 19.94 -3.63 -0.52
C ASN A 29 19.37 -2.38 -1.26
N ASN A 30 18.73 -1.48 -0.49
CA ASN A 30 18.08 -0.22 -0.92
C ASN A 30 16.89 -0.36 -1.89
N ARG A 31 16.36 -1.56 -2.13
CA ARG A 31 15.17 -1.82 -2.93
C ARG A 31 14.19 -2.71 -2.16
N ASP A 32 13.22 -2.04 -1.55
CA ASP A 32 12.08 -2.71 -0.93
C ASP A 32 10.96 -2.85 -1.96
N GLU A 33 10.53 -4.08 -2.22
CA GLU A 33 9.37 -4.39 -3.04
C GLU A 33 8.35 -5.22 -2.26
N TYR A 34 7.07 -4.95 -2.48
CA TYR A 34 5.96 -5.61 -1.79
C TYR A 34 4.96 -6.11 -2.81
N PHE A 35 4.53 -7.37 -2.67
CA PHE A 35 3.40 -7.90 -3.43
C PHE A 35 2.12 -7.57 -2.67
N ILE A 36 1.27 -6.74 -3.26
CA ILE A 36 0.11 -6.14 -2.60
C ILE A 36 -1.18 -6.73 -3.13
N HIS A 37 -2.10 -7.04 -2.21
CA HIS A 37 -3.51 -7.28 -2.52
C HIS A 37 -4.34 -6.10 -2.04
N TYR A 38 -5.11 -5.48 -2.94
CA TYR A 38 -6.02 -4.39 -2.62
C TYR A 38 -7.34 -4.94 -2.08
N THR A 39 -7.73 -4.51 -0.87
CA THR A 39 -8.90 -5.03 -0.18
C THR A 39 -10.18 -4.75 -0.98
N GLY A 40 -10.92 -5.81 -1.31
CA GLY A 40 -12.17 -5.74 -2.08
C GLY A 40 -11.98 -5.68 -3.59
N TRP A 41 -10.74 -5.78 -4.09
CA TRP A 41 -10.43 -5.84 -5.51
C TRP A 41 -10.20 -7.29 -5.93
N SER A 42 -10.34 -7.57 -7.24
CA SER A 42 -10.05 -8.90 -7.77
C SER A 42 -8.54 -9.20 -7.68
N PRO A 43 -8.11 -10.44 -7.35
CA PRO A 43 -6.69 -10.82 -7.30
C PRO A 43 -5.91 -10.60 -8.60
N ARG A 44 -6.59 -10.40 -9.73
CA ARG A 44 -5.94 -10.00 -11.00
C ARG A 44 -5.23 -8.65 -10.93
N TRP A 45 -5.54 -7.84 -9.91
CA TRP A 45 -4.92 -6.54 -9.63
C TRP A 45 -3.80 -6.64 -8.59
N ASP A 46 -3.49 -7.84 -8.11
CA ASP A 46 -2.35 -8.01 -7.20
C ASP A 46 -1.05 -7.73 -7.97
N GLU A 47 -0.20 -6.91 -7.38
CA GLU A 47 0.99 -6.40 -8.08
C GLU A 47 2.19 -6.21 -7.15
N TRP A 48 3.38 -6.21 -7.73
CA TRP A 48 4.60 -5.78 -7.04
C TRP A 48 4.71 -4.26 -7.10
N VAL A 49 4.85 -3.63 -5.94
CA VAL A 49 5.07 -2.18 -5.82
C VAL A 49 6.35 -1.89 -5.06
N ILE A 50 6.95 -0.74 -5.35
CA ILE A 50 8.08 -0.21 -4.60
C ILE A 50 7.66 0.27 -3.20
N GLY A 51 8.58 0.24 -2.24
CA GLY A 51 8.28 0.58 -0.85
C GLY A 51 7.76 2.00 -0.61
N SER A 52 8.09 2.97 -1.47
CA SER A 52 7.54 4.34 -1.38
C SER A 52 6.04 4.44 -1.69
N SER A 53 5.48 3.39 -2.32
CA SER A 53 4.04 3.27 -2.59
C SER A 53 3.25 2.70 -1.41
N VAL A 54 3.93 2.12 -0.42
CA VAL A 54 3.32 1.41 0.72
C VAL A 54 3.46 2.24 2.00
N TYR A 55 2.37 2.30 2.77
CA TYR A 55 2.24 3.10 3.99
C TYR A 55 1.68 2.23 5.11
N LYS A 56 2.15 2.45 6.35
CA LYS A 56 1.61 1.75 7.51
C LYS A 56 0.15 2.09 7.70
N TYR A 57 -0.66 1.11 8.07
CA TYR A 57 -2.03 1.35 8.48
C TYR A 57 -2.04 1.99 9.89
N ASN A 58 -2.02 3.32 9.93
CA ASN A 58 -2.04 4.11 11.17
C ASN A 58 -2.80 5.44 10.98
N GLU A 59 -3.08 6.13 12.08
CA GLU A 59 -3.87 7.37 12.03
C GLU A 59 -3.26 8.46 11.14
N HIS A 60 -1.94 8.60 11.13
CA HIS A 60 -1.26 9.61 10.33
C HIS A 60 -1.51 9.38 8.83
N ASN A 61 -1.33 8.15 8.35
CA ASN A 61 -1.51 7.81 6.95
C ASN A 61 -3.00 7.74 6.56
N LEU A 62 -3.90 7.39 7.47
CA LEU A 62 -5.35 7.50 7.25
C LEU A 62 -5.80 8.95 7.06
N ARG A 63 -5.21 9.92 7.79
CA ARG A 63 -5.45 11.35 7.53
C ARG A 63 -4.96 11.76 6.15
N LYS A 64 -3.80 11.25 5.72
CA LYS A 64 -3.26 11.48 4.37
C LYS A 64 -4.20 10.93 3.29
N GLN A 65 -4.72 9.71 3.44
CA GLN A 65 -5.73 9.13 2.54
C GLN A 65 -6.96 10.04 2.43
N LYS A 66 -7.58 10.41 3.55
CA LYS A 66 -8.75 11.32 3.56
C LYS A 66 -8.47 12.66 2.89
N LYS A 67 -7.25 13.19 3.02
CA LYS A 67 -6.85 14.43 2.35
C LYS A 67 -6.77 14.23 0.83
N LEU A 68 -6.18 13.13 0.37
CA LEU A 68 -6.10 12.79 -1.06
C LEU A 68 -7.49 12.60 -1.68
N GLU A 69 -8.39 11.90 -0.98
CA GLU A 69 -9.78 11.72 -1.43
C GLU A 69 -10.53 13.06 -1.55
N LYS A 70 -10.28 14.02 -0.66
CA LYS A 70 -10.89 15.36 -0.74
C LYS A 70 -10.34 16.20 -1.90
N ILE A 71 -9.06 16.05 -2.22
CA ILE A 71 -8.40 16.81 -3.30
C ILE A 71 -8.84 16.30 -4.68
N ASN A 72 -9.09 15.00 -4.80
CA ASN A 72 -9.41 14.35 -6.08
C ASN A 72 -10.93 14.07 -6.24
N LYS A 73 -11.78 14.79 -5.51
CA LYS A 73 -13.22 14.89 -5.75
C LYS A 73 -13.49 16.10 -6.63
#